data_AF-A0A0A0CZ56-F1
#
_entry.id   AF-A0A0A0CZ56-F1
#
_cell.length_a   1.000
_cell.length_b   1.000
_cell.length_c   1.000
_cell.angle_alpha   90.00
_cell.angle_beta   90.00
_cell.angle_gamma   90.00
#
_symmetry.space_group_name_H-M   'P 1'
#
loop_
_entity.id
_entity.type
_entity.pdbx_description
1 polymer ?
#
loop_
_entity_poly.entity_id
_entity_poly.type
_entity_poly.pdbx_seq_one_letter_code
_entity_poly.pdbx_strand_id
1 'polypeptide(L)'
;MIGMACRLPGAAGLDDFWSLLLQERCSISTIGSDRWAVERFYHPRKGEAGRSYTLSAGLIADPYGFDAGAFRIAPREAEQMDPQQRLLLELVWEALEDAGLPPSTLAGQPVGVFVGASSVDAYTRIVGDASGIDTHFMTGNTASIIANRISYIYDLRGPSLTIDTACSSSLVALDAAVRALARGEIDTAVVAGVNILGAPQAFYGFSRAGMLSPTGLCRPFAA
;
A
#
# COMPACT_ATOMS: atom_id res chain seq x y z
N MET A 1 17.46 -11.06 4.24
CA MET A 1 16.77 -9.79 4.52
C MET A 1 17.67 -9.02 5.48
N ILE A 2 18.01 -7.78 5.16
CA ILE A 2 18.99 -6.99 5.92
C ILE A 2 18.38 -5.78 6.64
N GLY A 3 17.15 -5.41 6.28
CA GLY A 3 16.32 -4.45 7.01
C GLY A 3 14.85 -4.59 6.59
N MET A 4 13.95 -4.06 7.41
CA MET A 4 12.50 -4.14 7.22
C MET A 4 11.80 -2.93 7.85
N ALA A 5 10.58 -2.66 7.38
CA ALA A 5 9.68 -1.68 7.98
C ALA A 5 8.23 -2.07 7.68
N CYS A 6 7.28 -1.63 8.50
CA CYS A 6 5.86 -1.86 8.23
C CYS A 6 4.97 -0.74 8.79
N ARG A 7 3.81 -0.57 8.15
CA ARG A 7 2.67 0.19 8.67
C ARG A 7 1.45 -0.71 8.53
N LEU A 8 0.90 -1.13 9.66
CA LEU A 8 -0.17 -2.13 9.72
C LEU A 8 -1.29 -1.68 10.66
N PRO A 9 -2.49 -2.27 10.56
CA PRO A 9 -3.58 -1.94 11.48
C PRO A 9 -3.18 -2.15 12.94
N GLY A 10 -3.25 -1.07 13.74
CA GLY A 10 -2.86 -1.07 15.16
C GLY A 10 -1.35 -1.18 15.41
N ALA A 11 -0.51 -1.02 14.38
CA ALA A 11 0.94 -1.02 14.52
C ALA A 11 1.59 0.02 13.61
N ALA A 12 2.23 1.02 14.23
CA ALA A 12 2.94 2.07 13.52
C ALA A 12 4.38 1.67 13.16
N GLY A 13 4.81 0.43 13.45
CA GLY A 13 6.15 -0.07 13.17
C GLY A 13 6.31 -1.53 13.59
N LEU A 14 7.54 -2.05 13.46
CA LEU A 14 7.85 -3.45 13.73
C LEU A 14 7.67 -3.82 15.21
N ASP A 15 8.07 -2.95 16.14
CA ASP A 15 7.93 -3.19 17.57
C ASP A 15 6.47 -3.25 18.01
N ASP A 16 5.64 -2.34 17.49
CA ASP A 16 4.20 -2.35 17.73
C ASP A 16 3.55 -3.60 17.15
N PHE A 17 3.97 -3.99 15.94
CA PHE A 17 3.46 -5.17 15.27
C PHE A 17 3.82 -6.44 16.05
N TRP A 18 5.06 -6.55 16.51
CA TRP A 18 5.50 -7.64 17.35
C TRP A 18 4.72 -7.70 18.67
N SER A 19 4.52 -6.56 19.31
CA SER A 19 3.73 -6.45 20.54
C SER A 19 2.27 -6.85 20.32
N LEU A 20 1.66 -6.46 19.19
CA LEU A 20 0.30 -6.82 18.81
C LEU A 20 0.15 -8.34 18.64
N LEU A 21 1.13 -8.99 17.98
CA LEU A 21 1.16 -10.44 17.81
C LEU A 21 1.28 -11.17 19.15
N LEU A 22 2.20 -10.75 20.02
CA LEU A 22 2.40 -11.35 21.34
C LEU A 22 1.18 -11.20 22.25
N GLN A 23 0.38 -10.14 22.06
CA GLN A 23 -0.83 -9.89 22.84
C GLN A 23 -2.09 -10.49 22.18
N GLU A 24 -1.95 -11.16 21.04
CA GLU A 24 -3.07 -11.77 20.29
C GLU A 24 -4.21 -10.77 19.99
N ARG A 25 -3.87 -9.49 19.80
CA ARG A 25 -4.89 -8.43 19.64
C ARG A 25 -5.45 -8.40 18.22
N CYS A 26 -6.77 -8.31 18.13
CA CYS A 26 -7.45 -8.03 16.87
C CYS A 26 -7.52 -6.51 16.63
N SER A 27 -6.88 -6.03 15.56
CA SER A 27 -6.89 -4.61 15.15
C SER A 27 -7.90 -4.30 14.05
N ILE A 28 -8.93 -5.15 13.89
CA ILE A 28 -10.04 -4.86 12.98
C ILE A 28 -10.94 -3.81 13.62
N SER A 29 -11.20 -2.74 12.87
CA SER A 29 -12.14 -1.69 13.21
C SER A 29 -13.24 -1.62 12.16
N THR A 30 -14.04 -0.57 12.20
CA THR A 30 -15.02 -0.23 11.17
C THR A 30 -14.60 1.08 10.52
N ILE A 31 -14.74 1.18 9.20
CA ILE A 31 -14.49 2.45 8.50
C ILE A 31 -15.41 3.54 9.06
N GLY A 32 -14.81 4.67 9.45
CA GLY A 32 -15.54 5.84 9.94
C GLY A 32 -16.02 6.77 8.83
N SER A 33 -16.85 7.74 9.22
CA SER A 33 -17.38 8.79 8.33
C SER A 33 -16.31 9.79 7.87
N ASP A 34 -15.12 9.76 8.48
CA ASP A 34 -13.94 10.54 8.11
C ASP A 34 -13.37 10.12 6.74
N ARG A 35 -13.68 8.91 6.25
CA ARG A 35 -13.18 8.40 4.97
C ARG A 35 -14.12 8.69 3.81
N TRP A 36 -15.40 8.38 3.99
CA TRP A 36 -16.50 8.63 3.04
C TRP A 36 -17.84 8.49 3.75
N ALA A 37 -18.93 8.90 3.09
CA ALA A 37 -20.30 8.77 3.60
C ALA A 37 -20.72 7.29 3.74
N VAL A 38 -20.32 6.66 4.84
CA VAL A 38 -20.52 5.22 5.13
C VAL A 38 -21.99 4.81 5.11
N GLU A 39 -22.90 5.71 5.48
CA GLU A 39 -24.35 5.50 5.45
C GLU A 39 -24.88 5.28 4.02
N ARG A 40 -24.15 5.74 2.99
CA ARG A 40 -24.49 5.47 1.57
C ARG A 40 -24.06 4.08 1.10
N PHE A 41 -23.18 3.41 1.81
CA PHE A 41 -22.58 2.15 1.36
C PHE A 41 -22.87 0.99 2.29
N TYR A 42 -23.25 1.23 3.55
CA TYR A 42 -23.67 0.17 4.44
C TYR A 42 -25.13 -0.25 4.19
N HIS A 43 -25.40 -1.55 4.24
CA HIS A 43 -26.74 -2.12 4.38
C HIS A 43 -26.66 -3.53 4.98
N PRO A 44 -27.36 -3.83 6.10
CA PRO A 44 -27.19 -5.10 6.82
C PRO A 44 -27.64 -6.34 6.03
N ARG A 45 -28.57 -6.18 5.08
CA ARG A 45 -29.03 -7.28 4.20
C ARG A 45 -28.01 -7.55 3.09
N LYS A 46 -27.61 -8.82 2.94
CA LYS A 46 -26.80 -9.27 1.80
C LYS A 46 -27.54 -9.10 0.48
N GLY A 47 -26.80 -8.79 -0.59
CA GLY A 47 -27.31 -8.71 -1.96
C GLY A 47 -27.91 -7.36 -2.35
N GLU A 48 -27.91 -6.37 -1.46
CA GLU A 48 -28.35 -5.01 -1.78
C GLU A 48 -27.37 -4.33 -2.74
N ALA A 49 -27.87 -3.82 -3.87
CA ALA A 49 -27.04 -3.28 -4.93
C ALA A 49 -26.31 -1.99 -4.49
N GLY A 50 -25.01 -1.92 -4.77
CA GLY A 50 -24.18 -0.76 -4.39
C GLY A 50 -23.95 -0.62 -2.88
N ARG A 51 -24.33 -1.65 -2.10
CA ARG A 51 -24.16 -1.69 -0.64
C ARG A 51 -23.31 -2.86 -0.19
N SER A 52 -22.79 -2.74 1.02
CA SER A 52 -22.01 -3.74 1.72
C SER A 52 -22.64 -4.04 3.08
N TYR A 53 -22.66 -5.31 3.46
CA TYR A 53 -23.15 -5.77 4.76
C TYR A 53 -22.11 -5.69 5.88
N THR A 54 -20.87 -5.30 5.55
CA THR A 54 -19.82 -5.05 6.54
C THR A 54 -18.91 -3.94 6.05
N LEU A 55 -18.51 -3.05 6.96
CA LEU A 55 -17.47 -2.06 6.70
C LEU A 55 -16.26 -2.27 7.61
N SER A 56 -16.11 -3.51 8.09
CA SER A 56 -14.98 -3.89 8.93
C SER A 56 -13.70 -3.94 8.11
N ALA A 57 -12.66 -3.33 8.63
CA ALA A 57 -11.35 -3.28 8.01
C ALA A 57 -10.26 -3.06 9.05
N GLY A 58 -9.04 -3.50 8.73
CA GLY A 58 -7.85 -3.03 9.43
C GLY A 58 -7.51 -1.62 8.95
N LEU A 59 -7.38 -0.68 9.89
CA LEU A 59 -7.11 0.72 9.58
C LEU A 59 -5.73 1.13 10.08
N ILE A 60 -4.95 1.76 9.22
CA ILE A 60 -3.75 2.50 9.65
C ILE A 60 -4.17 3.91 10.11
N ALA A 61 -3.44 4.46 11.09
CA ALA A 61 -3.82 5.70 11.77
C ALA A 61 -3.83 6.91 10.83
N ASP A 62 -2.77 7.09 10.04
CA ASP A 62 -2.64 8.21 9.12
C ASP A 62 -2.20 7.74 7.72
N PRO A 63 -3.15 7.31 6.87
CA PRO A 63 -2.83 6.87 5.51
C PRO A 63 -2.59 8.03 4.53
N TYR A 64 -2.84 9.28 4.93
CA TYR A 64 -2.76 10.44 4.04
C TYR A 64 -1.65 11.42 4.44
N GLY A 65 -1.11 11.32 5.66
CA GLY A 65 0.09 12.00 6.09
C GLY A 65 1.29 11.64 5.22
N PHE A 66 2.13 12.65 4.95
CA PHE A 66 3.35 12.48 4.16
C PHE A 66 4.27 13.69 4.34
N ASP A 67 5.54 13.45 4.66
CA ASP A 67 6.57 14.50 4.65
C ASP A 67 7.11 14.72 3.22
N ALA A 68 6.39 15.52 2.43
CA ALA A 68 6.81 15.82 1.06
C ALA A 68 8.18 16.53 0.98
N GLY A 69 8.53 17.31 1.99
CA GLY A 69 9.79 18.06 2.05
C GLY A 69 11.00 17.14 2.15
N ALA A 70 10.91 16.11 2.99
CA ALA A 70 11.96 15.08 3.14
C ALA A 70 12.30 14.39 1.81
N PHE A 71 11.30 14.21 0.93
CA PHE A 71 11.47 13.56 -0.37
C PHE A 71 11.63 14.54 -1.54
N ARG A 72 11.78 15.84 -1.28
CA ARG A 72 11.90 16.89 -2.32
C ARG A 72 10.72 16.90 -3.30
N ILE A 73 9.53 16.58 -2.81
CA ILE A 73 8.29 16.58 -3.58
C ILE A 73 7.52 17.87 -3.28
N ALA A 74 7.02 18.53 -4.32
CA ALA A 74 6.24 19.75 -4.14
C ALA A 74 4.90 19.42 -3.45
N PRO A 75 4.37 20.28 -2.55
CA PRO A 75 3.10 20.03 -1.85
C PRO A 75 1.94 19.70 -2.81
N ARG A 76 1.85 20.43 -3.93
CA ARG A 76 0.85 20.20 -4.97
C ARG A 76 0.98 18.83 -5.64
N GLU A 77 2.20 18.33 -5.83
CA GLU A 77 2.40 16.98 -6.35
C GLU A 77 1.97 15.94 -5.31
N ALA A 78 2.34 16.12 -4.05
CA ALA A 78 1.99 15.22 -2.96
C ALA A 78 0.47 15.05 -2.77
N GLU A 79 -0.31 16.12 -2.98
CA GLU A 79 -1.78 16.07 -2.96
C GLU A 79 -2.36 15.16 -4.05
N GLN A 80 -1.70 15.08 -5.21
CA GLN A 80 -2.11 14.26 -6.35
C GLN A 80 -1.59 12.83 -6.29
N MET A 81 -0.64 12.54 -5.39
CA MET A 81 -0.04 11.21 -5.24
C MET A 81 -0.97 10.25 -4.53
N ASP A 82 -1.10 9.05 -5.10
CA ASP A 82 -1.69 7.90 -4.42
C ASP A 82 -0.97 7.70 -3.07
N PRO A 83 -1.70 7.63 -1.93
CA PRO A 83 -1.10 7.44 -0.62
C PRO A 83 -0.24 6.17 -0.51
N GLN A 84 -0.46 5.16 -1.36
CA GLN A 84 0.41 3.99 -1.46
C GLN A 84 1.85 4.37 -1.87
N GLN A 85 2.01 5.34 -2.79
CA GLN A 85 3.33 5.81 -3.20
C GLN A 85 4.02 6.55 -2.05
N ARG A 86 3.28 7.42 -1.36
CA ARG A 86 3.77 8.21 -0.23
C ARG A 86 4.25 7.33 0.91
N LEU A 87 3.41 6.38 1.32
CA LEU A 87 3.69 5.44 2.40
C LEU A 87 4.92 4.57 2.09
N LEU A 88 5.09 4.13 0.84
CA LEU A 88 6.25 3.33 0.47
C LEU A 88 7.56 4.12 0.46
N LEU A 89 7.54 5.42 0.18
CA LEU A 89 8.74 6.25 0.30
C LEU A 89 9.20 6.29 1.77
N GLU A 90 8.29 6.53 2.71
CA GLU A 90 8.62 6.52 4.15
C GLU A 90 9.08 5.13 4.61
N LEU A 91 8.37 4.07 4.22
CA LEU A 91 8.72 2.71 4.60
C LEU A 91 10.06 2.23 4.03
N VAL A 92 10.43 2.66 2.82
CA VAL A 92 11.75 2.33 2.27
C VAL A 92 12.84 3.09 3.02
N TRP A 93 12.61 4.34 3.40
CA TRP A 93 13.55 5.07 4.27
C TRP A 93 13.78 4.31 5.59
N GLU A 94 12.71 3.94 6.27
CA GLU A 94 12.78 3.23 7.56
C GLU A 94 13.43 1.84 7.43
N ALA A 95 13.15 1.11 6.34
CA ALA A 95 13.79 -0.19 6.11
C ALA A 95 15.30 -0.07 5.85
N LEU A 96 15.74 1.05 5.26
CA LEU A 96 17.14 1.37 5.08
C LEU A 96 17.80 1.77 6.42
N GLU A 97 17.10 2.52 7.27
CA GLU A 97 17.55 2.82 8.63
C GLU A 97 17.71 1.56 9.48
N ASP A 98 16.73 0.64 9.44
CA ASP A 98 16.79 -0.68 10.10
C ASP A 98 17.98 -1.51 9.60
N ALA A 99 18.31 -1.42 8.31
CA ALA A 99 19.49 -2.06 7.72
C ALA A 99 20.82 -1.37 8.08
N GLY A 100 20.80 -0.18 8.70
CA GLY A 100 21.99 0.64 8.91
C GLY A 100 22.63 1.12 7.60
N LEU A 101 21.85 1.25 6.53
CA LEU A 101 22.30 1.65 5.20
C LEU A 101 21.83 3.07 4.88
N PRO A 102 22.73 4.07 4.83
CA PRO A 102 22.36 5.41 4.39
C PRO A 102 21.88 5.38 2.93
N PRO A 103 20.74 5.99 2.56
CA PRO A 103 20.24 5.92 1.18
C PRO A 103 21.24 6.43 0.14
N SER A 104 22.10 7.39 0.52
CA SER A 104 23.16 7.92 -0.33
C SER A 104 24.20 6.87 -0.76
N THR A 105 24.35 5.75 -0.05
CA THR A 105 25.29 4.67 -0.46
C THR A 105 24.71 3.79 -1.55
N LEU A 106 23.40 3.81 -1.76
CA LEU A 106 22.71 3.06 -2.80
C LEU A 106 22.44 3.88 -4.07
N ALA A 107 22.59 5.20 -4.00
CA ALA A 107 22.42 6.08 -5.14
C ALA A 107 23.37 5.69 -6.29
N GLY A 108 22.80 5.53 -7.49
CA GLY A 108 23.50 5.10 -8.70
C GLY A 108 23.77 3.59 -8.79
N GLN A 109 23.48 2.81 -7.74
CA GLN A 109 23.76 1.37 -7.70
C GLN A 109 22.67 0.54 -8.39
N PRO A 110 22.98 -0.69 -8.87
CA PRO A 110 22.01 -1.58 -9.49
C PRO A 110 21.09 -2.23 -8.44
N VAL A 111 20.39 -1.42 -7.65
CA VAL A 111 19.40 -1.90 -6.67
C VAL A 111 18.06 -2.08 -7.37
N GLY A 112 17.49 -3.28 -7.29
CA GLY A 112 16.17 -3.56 -7.83
C GLY A 112 15.04 -3.11 -6.89
N VAL A 113 13.88 -2.75 -7.43
CA VAL A 113 12.67 -2.39 -6.69
C VAL A 113 11.51 -3.24 -7.19
N PHE A 114 10.94 -4.06 -6.32
CA PHE A 114 9.85 -4.99 -6.65
C PHE A 114 8.70 -4.76 -5.68
N VAL A 115 7.59 -4.22 -6.17
CA VAL A 115 6.44 -3.85 -5.35
C VAL A 115 5.21 -4.65 -5.77
N GLY A 116 4.61 -5.38 -4.84
CA GLY A 116 3.28 -5.95 -5.01
C GLY A 116 2.19 -4.93 -4.70
N ALA A 117 1.36 -4.58 -5.69
CA ALA A 117 0.24 -3.65 -5.51
C ALA A 117 -0.88 -3.94 -6.53
N SER A 118 -2.13 -3.89 -6.07
CA SER A 118 -3.31 -4.18 -6.91
C SER A 118 -4.39 -3.10 -6.84
N SER A 119 -4.43 -2.28 -5.78
CA SER A 119 -5.46 -1.25 -5.62
C SER A 119 -5.14 0.00 -6.44
N VAL A 120 -6.16 0.51 -7.13
CA VAL A 120 -6.12 1.74 -7.95
C VAL A 120 -7.18 2.76 -7.49
N ASP A 121 -7.55 2.70 -6.21
CA ASP A 121 -8.66 3.45 -5.64
C ASP A 121 -8.50 4.96 -5.83
N ALA A 122 -7.30 5.50 -5.61
CA ALA A 122 -6.99 6.92 -5.78
C ALA A 122 -7.25 7.39 -7.22
N TYR A 123 -6.80 6.62 -8.21
CA TYR A 123 -7.07 6.85 -9.63
C TYR A 123 -8.58 6.89 -9.90
N THR A 124 -9.33 5.88 -9.43
CA THR A 124 -10.78 5.80 -9.71
C THR A 124 -11.60 6.91 -9.08
N ARG A 125 -11.15 7.51 -7.96
CA ARG A 125 -11.83 8.64 -7.32
C ARG A 125 -11.76 9.92 -8.15
N ILE A 126 -10.66 10.12 -8.89
CA ILE A 126 -10.38 11.39 -9.58
C ILE A 126 -10.90 11.35 -11.02
N VAL A 127 -10.86 10.20 -11.70
CA VAL A 127 -11.27 10.08 -13.12
C VAL A 127 -12.75 10.43 -13.37
N GLY A 128 -13.60 10.39 -12.33
CA GLY A 128 -15.00 10.81 -12.44
C GLY A 128 -15.19 12.30 -12.77
N ASP A 129 -14.17 13.13 -12.57
CA ASP A 129 -14.18 14.56 -12.89
C ASP A 129 -12.88 14.98 -13.58
N ALA A 130 -12.92 15.10 -14.91
CA ALA A 130 -11.77 15.47 -15.72
C ALA A 130 -11.21 16.88 -15.37
N SER A 131 -11.99 17.75 -14.73
CA SER A 131 -11.51 19.07 -14.31
C SER A 131 -10.54 19.02 -13.13
N GLY A 132 -10.53 17.91 -12.38
CA GLY A 132 -9.59 17.66 -11.27
C GLY A 132 -8.23 17.08 -11.71
N ILE A 133 -8.04 16.82 -13.00
CA ILE A 133 -6.80 16.24 -13.54
C ILE A 133 -5.80 17.36 -13.82
N ASP A 134 -4.68 17.37 -13.08
CA ASP A 134 -3.56 18.27 -13.34
C ASP A 134 -2.31 17.51 -13.85
N THR A 135 -1.19 18.22 -13.99
CA THR A 135 0.06 17.67 -14.52
C THR A 135 0.66 16.54 -13.69
N HIS A 136 0.32 16.45 -12.41
CA HIS A 136 0.81 15.41 -11.49
C HIS A 136 -0.13 14.21 -11.42
N PHE A 137 -1.34 14.29 -11.98
CA PHE A 137 -2.33 13.24 -11.87
C PHE A 137 -1.81 11.87 -12.36
N MET A 138 -1.24 11.82 -13.57
CA MET A 138 -0.79 10.57 -14.18
C MET A 138 0.40 9.96 -13.41
N THR A 139 1.36 10.77 -13.00
CA THR A 139 2.52 10.31 -12.21
C THR A 139 2.14 10.02 -10.76
N GLY A 140 1.07 10.61 -10.24
CA GLY A 140 0.56 10.36 -8.90
C GLY A 140 -0.21 9.06 -8.78
N ASN A 141 -0.81 8.53 -9.86
CA ASN A 141 -1.82 7.48 -9.75
C ASN A 141 -1.60 6.25 -10.65
N THR A 142 -0.61 6.27 -11.55
CA THR A 142 -0.29 5.09 -12.38
C THR A 142 0.43 4.03 -11.56
N ALA A 143 -0.01 2.76 -11.68
CA ALA A 143 0.55 1.65 -10.90
C ALA A 143 2.07 1.49 -11.04
N SER A 144 2.63 1.61 -12.25
CA SER A 144 4.08 1.50 -12.47
C SER A 144 4.90 2.54 -11.68
N ILE A 145 4.29 3.69 -11.35
CA ILE A 145 4.97 4.75 -10.60
C ILE A 145 5.16 4.38 -9.13
N ILE A 146 4.41 3.41 -8.59
CA ILE A 146 4.59 2.92 -7.22
C ILE A 146 6.03 2.42 -7.01
N ALA A 147 6.54 1.57 -7.90
CA ALA A 147 7.94 1.15 -7.86
C ALA A 147 8.90 2.23 -8.41
N ASN A 148 8.56 2.85 -9.55
CA ASN A 148 9.49 3.77 -10.22
C ASN A 148 9.81 5.01 -9.39
N ARG A 149 8.88 5.49 -8.56
CA ARG A 149 9.11 6.66 -7.70
C ARG A 149 10.13 6.36 -6.61
N ILE A 150 10.13 5.15 -6.05
CA ILE A 150 11.18 4.70 -5.12
C ILE A 150 12.52 4.73 -5.85
N SER A 151 12.60 4.12 -7.04
CA SER A 151 13.83 4.13 -7.83
C SER A 151 14.31 5.55 -8.14
N TYR A 152 13.40 6.47 -8.47
CA TYR A 152 13.72 7.85 -8.77
C TYR A 152 14.24 8.62 -7.55
N ILE A 153 13.52 8.56 -6.42
CA ILE A 153 13.83 9.33 -5.21
C ILE A 153 15.16 8.91 -4.59
N TYR A 154 15.44 7.60 -4.62
CA TYR A 154 16.66 7.00 -4.05
C TYR A 154 17.77 6.76 -5.09
N ASP A 155 17.56 7.17 -6.35
CA ASP A 155 18.51 6.99 -7.46
C ASP A 155 18.93 5.53 -7.70
N LEU A 156 18.00 4.58 -7.59
CA LEU A 156 18.24 3.15 -7.76
C LEU A 156 18.16 2.76 -9.24
N ARG A 157 19.17 2.05 -9.75
CA ARG A 157 19.36 1.78 -11.19
C ARG A 157 19.13 0.33 -11.61
N GLY A 158 18.59 -0.51 -10.73
CA GLY A 158 18.16 -1.88 -11.07
C GLY A 158 16.75 -1.93 -11.68
N PRO A 159 16.20 -3.15 -11.91
CA PRO A 159 14.82 -3.33 -12.36
C PRO A 159 13.83 -2.69 -11.39
N SER A 160 12.82 -1.98 -11.91
CA SER A 160 11.77 -1.35 -11.09
C SER A 160 10.40 -1.82 -11.58
N LEU A 161 9.77 -2.69 -10.79
CA LEU A 161 8.58 -3.44 -11.21
C LEU A 161 7.47 -3.30 -10.17
N THR A 162 6.28 -2.92 -10.64
CA THR A 162 5.04 -3.10 -9.90
C THR A 162 4.35 -4.35 -10.43
N ILE A 163 4.02 -5.28 -9.54
CA ILE A 163 3.50 -6.62 -9.86
C ILE A 163 2.11 -6.76 -9.25
N ASP A 164 1.16 -7.16 -10.08
CA ASP A 164 -0.20 -7.47 -9.65
C ASP A 164 -0.54 -8.93 -9.97
N THR A 165 -0.58 -9.75 -8.93
CA THR A 165 -1.14 -11.10 -8.94
C THR A 165 -2.20 -11.24 -7.84
N ALA A 166 -2.94 -10.17 -7.55
CA ALA A 166 -3.89 -10.05 -6.46
C ALA A 166 -3.25 -10.36 -5.08
N CYS A 167 -3.84 -11.28 -4.31
CA CYS A 167 -3.43 -11.56 -2.93
C CYS A 167 -1.99 -12.08 -2.78
N SER A 168 -1.37 -12.58 -3.86
CA SER A 168 0.00 -13.11 -3.84
C SER A 168 1.05 -12.09 -4.30
N SER A 169 0.65 -10.86 -4.65
CA SER A 169 1.52 -9.87 -5.31
C SER A 169 2.85 -9.62 -4.58
N SER A 170 2.84 -9.51 -3.25
CA SER A 170 4.06 -9.28 -2.47
C SER A 170 5.03 -10.47 -2.49
N LEU A 171 4.51 -11.70 -2.51
CA LEU A 171 5.33 -12.91 -2.60
C LEU A 171 5.87 -13.12 -4.02
N VAL A 172 5.10 -12.75 -5.05
CA VAL A 172 5.59 -12.77 -6.43
C VAL A 172 6.65 -11.68 -6.65
N ALA A 173 6.50 -10.51 -6.03
CA ALA A 173 7.54 -9.48 -6.01
C ALA A 173 8.83 -9.99 -5.34
N LEU A 174 8.71 -10.70 -4.21
CA LEU A 174 9.84 -11.35 -3.56
C LEU A 174 10.52 -12.41 -4.45
N ASP A 175 9.75 -13.29 -5.08
CA ASP A 175 10.29 -14.30 -6.02
C ASP A 175 11.02 -13.64 -7.19
N ALA A 176 10.47 -12.58 -7.77
CA ALA A 176 11.12 -11.82 -8.84
C ALA A 176 12.46 -11.22 -8.40
N ALA A 177 12.51 -10.62 -7.20
CA ALA A 177 13.72 -10.06 -6.62
C ALA A 177 14.80 -11.13 -6.36
N VAL A 178 14.41 -12.25 -5.74
CA VAL A 178 15.31 -13.39 -5.48
C VAL A 178 15.90 -13.93 -6.78
N ARG A 179 15.11 -14.03 -7.84
CA ARG A 179 15.61 -14.48 -9.15
C ARG A 179 16.57 -13.48 -9.79
N ALA A 180 16.32 -12.18 -9.68
CA ALA A 180 17.23 -11.16 -10.19
C ALA A 180 18.58 -11.17 -9.45
N LEU A 181 18.55 -11.29 -8.12
CA LEU A 181 19.73 -11.48 -7.28
C LEU A 181 20.52 -12.74 -7.66
N ALA A 182 19.82 -13.88 -7.81
CA ALA A 182 20.44 -15.16 -8.16
C ALA A 182 21.09 -15.16 -9.55
N ARG A 183 20.59 -14.34 -10.49
CA ARG A 183 21.18 -14.14 -11.81
C ARG A 183 22.32 -13.12 -11.83
N GLY A 184 22.59 -12.44 -10.72
CA GLY A 184 23.60 -11.38 -10.64
C GLY A 184 23.24 -10.12 -11.43
N GLU A 185 21.94 -9.90 -11.71
CA GLU A 185 21.45 -8.67 -12.37
C GLU A 185 21.50 -7.46 -11.41
N ILE A 186 21.38 -7.74 -10.12
CA ILE A 186 21.38 -6.80 -9.00
C ILE A 186 22.09 -7.45 -7.81
N ASP A 187 22.61 -6.64 -6.88
CA ASP A 187 23.23 -7.11 -5.63
C ASP A 187 22.33 -6.89 -4.40
N THR A 188 21.36 -5.96 -4.53
CA THR A 188 20.45 -5.52 -3.49
C THR A 188 19.06 -5.32 -4.09
N ALA A 189 18.02 -5.57 -3.29
CA ALA A 189 16.65 -5.34 -3.72
C ALA A 189 15.80 -4.74 -2.61
N VAL A 190 14.99 -3.75 -2.97
CA VAL A 190 13.81 -3.32 -2.22
C VAL A 190 12.64 -4.21 -2.64
N VAL A 191 12.02 -4.88 -1.67
CA VAL A 191 10.82 -5.71 -1.88
C VAL A 191 9.72 -5.19 -0.98
N ALA A 192 8.57 -4.85 -1.54
CA ALA A 192 7.46 -4.29 -0.79
C ALA A 192 6.10 -4.84 -1.23
N GLY A 193 5.10 -4.69 -0.37
CA GLY A 193 3.70 -4.87 -0.68
C GLY A 193 2.89 -3.74 -0.06
N VAL A 194 1.93 -3.18 -0.80
CA VAL A 194 1.11 -2.06 -0.33
C VAL A 194 -0.34 -2.25 -0.75
N ASN A 195 -1.26 -1.85 0.13
CA ASN A 195 -2.69 -1.83 -0.14
C ASN A 195 -3.37 -0.80 0.77
N ILE A 196 -3.99 0.21 0.17
CA ILE A 196 -4.79 1.22 0.87
C ILE A 196 -6.19 1.24 0.28
N LEU A 197 -7.20 1.03 1.13
CA LEU A 197 -8.61 1.14 0.75
C LEU A 197 -9.01 2.61 0.76
N GLY A 198 -8.82 3.25 -0.39
CA GLY A 198 -9.10 4.68 -0.58
C GLY A 198 -10.55 4.97 -0.96
N ALA A 199 -11.33 3.95 -1.32
CA ALA A 199 -12.68 4.11 -1.82
C ALA A 199 -13.60 2.90 -1.45
N PRO A 200 -14.94 3.06 -1.44
CA PRO A 200 -15.88 2.03 -1.00
C PRO A 200 -16.05 0.85 -1.97
N GLN A 201 -15.47 0.91 -3.18
CA GLN A 201 -15.65 -0.04 -4.29
C GLN A 201 -15.41 -1.48 -3.87
N ALA A 202 -14.31 -1.73 -3.16
CA ALA A 202 -13.94 -3.05 -2.69
C ALA A 202 -15.01 -3.64 -1.76
N PHE A 203 -15.63 -2.82 -0.90
CA PHE A 203 -16.64 -3.29 0.05
C PHE A 203 -17.89 -3.80 -0.64
N TYR A 204 -18.55 -2.99 -1.46
CA TYR A 204 -19.79 -3.43 -2.12
C TYR A 204 -19.51 -4.47 -3.22
N GLY A 205 -18.36 -4.39 -3.89
CA GLY A 205 -17.94 -5.38 -4.90
C GLY A 205 -17.76 -6.77 -4.31
N PHE A 206 -16.93 -6.89 -3.26
CA PHE A 206 -16.69 -8.17 -2.60
C PHE A 206 -17.89 -8.65 -1.76
N SER A 207 -18.72 -7.73 -1.25
CA SER A 207 -19.98 -8.13 -0.61
C SER A 207 -20.93 -8.78 -1.62
N ARG A 208 -21.04 -8.21 -2.82
CA ARG A 208 -21.88 -8.78 -3.89
C ARG A 208 -21.35 -10.15 -4.35
N ALA A 209 -20.03 -10.34 -4.33
CA ALA A 209 -19.40 -11.64 -4.60
C ALA A 209 -19.49 -12.63 -3.43
N GLY A 210 -20.02 -12.22 -2.27
CA GLY A 210 -20.09 -13.06 -1.07
C GLY A 210 -18.74 -13.34 -0.41
N MET A 211 -17.70 -12.56 -0.74
CA MET A 211 -16.33 -12.78 -0.27
C MET A 211 -16.05 -12.19 1.11
N LEU A 212 -16.87 -11.23 1.58
CA LEU A 212 -16.66 -10.61 2.90
C LEU A 212 -17.31 -11.41 4.03
N SER A 213 -16.61 -11.52 5.15
CA SER A 213 -17.17 -12.15 6.37
C SER A 213 -18.29 -11.27 6.94
N PRO A 214 -19.48 -11.80 7.29
CA PRO A 214 -20.54 -11.03 7.94
C PRO A 214 -20.15 -10.46 9.29
N THR A 215 -19.20 -11.10 9.98
CA THR A 215 -18.65 -10.61 11.26
C THR A 215 -17.51 -9.62 11.06
N GLY A 216 -17.06 -9.40 9.82
CA GLY A 216 -15.92 -8.55 9.52
C GLY A 216 -14.56 -9.14 9.89
N LEU A 217 -14.53 -10.37 10.40
CA LEU A 217 -13.32 -11.03 10.89
C LEU A 217 -12.88 -12.16 9.96
N CYS A 218 -11.56 -12.27 9.77
CA CYS A 218 -10.93 -13.46 9.23
C CYS A 218 -10.85 -14.52 10.33
N ARG A 219 -11.39 -15.71 10.07
CA ARG A 219 -11.37 -16.85 10.99
C ARG A 219 -10.69 -18.05 10.33
N PRO A 220 -9.36 -17.99 10.13
CA PRO A 220 -8.64 -19.06 9.45
C PRO A 220 -8.87 -20.39 10.20
N PHE A 221 -9.34 -21.40 9.48
CA PHE A 221 -9.56 -22.77 9.98
C PHE A 221 -10.65 -22.93 11.08
N ALA A 222 -11.45 -21.90 11.35
CA ALA A 222 -12.57 -22.00 12.29
C ALA A 222 -13.78 -22.75 11.69
N ALA A 223 -14.61 -23.32 12.58
CA ALA A 223 -15.86 -24.00 12.23
C ALA A 223 -16.99 -23.03 11.84
#